data_AF-A0A8S0FT98-F1
#
_entry.id   AF-A0A8S0FT98-F1
#
_cell.length_a   1.000
_cell.length_b   1.000
_cell.length_c   1.000
_cell.angle_alpha   90.00
_cell.angle_beta   90.00
_cell.angle_gamma   90.00
#
_symmetry.space_group_name_H-M   'P 1'
#
loop_
_entity.id
_entity.type
_entity.pdbx_description
1 polymer ?
#
loop_
_entity_poly.entity_id
_entity_poly.type
_entity_poly.pdbx_seq_one_letter_code
_entity_poly.pdbx_strand_id
1 'polypeptide(L)'
;MLHRIVTGYPRDEVAKLEEELGYHDGFLDTAEHFYLFVIQGPKSLATELRLDKYPLNVLIVDDIKPYKERKVAILNGAHTALVPVAFQAGLDTVGEAMNDAEICAFVEKAIYEEIIPVLDLPRDELESFASAVTGRFRNPYIKHQLLSIALNGMTKFRTRILPQLLAGHVKEGKRHTSGAPYFRISGIDCVLSRCA
;
A
#
# COMPACT_ATOMS: atom_id res chain seq x y z
N MET A 1 1.09 14.95 -1.82
CA MET A 1 1.06 13.48 -1.67
C MET A 1 0.21 13.18 -0.45
N LEU A 2 -0.83 12.37 -0.62
CA LEU A 2 -1.75 12.00 0.46
C LEU A 2 -1.57 10.54 0.82
N HIS A 3 -1.70 10.22 2.10
CA HIS A 3 -1.58 8.86 2.58
C HIS A 3 -2.48 8.61 3.79
N ARG A 4 -3.57 7.88 3.55
CA ARG A 4 -4.49 7.34 4.55
C ARG A 4 -5.24 6.19 3.88
N ILE A 5 -5.40 5.05 4.56
CA ILE A 5 -6.26 3.96 4.13
C ILE A 5 -7.68 4.33 4.53
N VAL A 6 -8.56 4.33 3.52
CA VAL A 6 -9.98 4.64 3.63
C VAL A 6 -10.70 3.46 3.01
N THR A 7 -11.50 2.76 3.80
CA THR A 7 -12.18 1.52 3.39
C THR A 7 -13.58 1.77 2.84
N GLY A 8 -14.07 3.01 2.92
CA GLY A 8 -15.39 3.38 2.45
C GLY A 8 -16.45 3.23 3.54
N TYR A 9 -17.71 3.35 3.11
CA TYR A 9 -18.88 3.26 3.96
C TYR A 9 -18.96 1.92 4.73
N PRO A 10 -19.09 1.94 6.07
CA PRO A 10 -19.05 0.74 6.91
C PRO A 10 -20.37 -0.03 6.91
N ARG A 11 -20.70 -0.68 5.79
CA ARG A 11 -22.00 -1.35 5.58
C ARG A 11 -22.37 -2.34 6.69
N ASP A 12 -21.40 -3.09 7.21
CA ASP A 12 -21.64 -4.11 8.23
C ASP A 12 -21.78 -3.54 9.65
N GLU A 13 -21.37 -2.29 9.87
CA GLU A 13 -21.26 -1.68 11.20
C GLU A 13 -22.17 -0.46 11.36
N VAL A 14 -22.75 0.05 10.26
CA VAL A 14 -23.48 1.32 10.25
C VAL A 14 -24.65 1.35 11.23
N ALA A 15 -25.44 0.27 11.35
CA ALA A 15 -26.57 0.25 12.27
C ALA A 15 -26.13 0.46 13.73
N LYS A 16 -25.00 -0.14 14.12
CA LYS A 16 -24.41 0.00 15.45
C LYS A 16 -23.82 1.41 15.64
N LEU A 17 -23.10 1.91 14.63
CA LEU A 17 -22.51 3.25 14.68
C LEU A 17 -23.58 4.34 14.79
N GLU A 18 -24.68 4.23 14.04
CA GLU A 18 -25.80 5.19 14.09
C GLU A 18 -26.55 5.14 15.44
N GLU A 19 -26.65 3.96 16.06
CA GLU A 19 -27.17 3.82 17.43
C GLU A 19 -26.26 4.54 18.45
N GLU A 20 -24.93 4.35 18.35
CA GLU A 20 -23.96 5.02 19.22
C GLU A 20 -23.91 6.54 19.02
N LEU A 21 -24.06 7.00 17.77
CA LEU A 21 -24.01 8.42 17.40
C LEU A 21 -25.35 9.14 17.62
N GLY A 22 -26.47 8.42 17.62
CA GLY A 22 -27.81 8.97 17.80
C GLY A 22 -28.38 9.68 16.56
N TYR A 23 -27.80 9.47 15.37
CA TYR A 23 -28.31 10.02 14.11
C TYR A 23 -27.99 9.11 12.92
N HIS A 24 -28.83 9.20 11.87
CA HIS A 24 -28.61 8.51 10.60
C HIS A 24 -27.67 9.32 9.70
N ASP A 25 -26.68 8.68 9.10
CA ASP A 25 -25.67 9.33 8.27
C ASP A 25 -25.31 8.48 7.04
N GLY A 26 -25.93 8.85 5.92
CA GLY A 26 -25.67 8.22 4.62
C GLY A 26 -24.28 8.52 4.02
N PHE A 27 -23.45 9.34 4.68
CA PHE A 27 -22.11 9.73 4.23
C PHE A 27 -20.99 9.26 5.17
N LEU A 28 -21.27 8.33 6.09
CA LEU A 28 -20.23 7.72 6.92
C LEU A 28 -19.10 7.12 6.09
N ASP A 29 -17.88 7.24 6.60
CA ASP A 29 -16.69 6.67 5.99
C ASP A 29 -15.75 6.15 7.07
N THR A 30 -15.12 5.01 6.79
CA THR A 30 -14.16 4.38 7.69
C THR A 30 -12.76 4.58 7.16
N ALA A 31 -11.89 5.10 8.01
CA ALA A 31 -10.50 5.29 7.70
C ALA A 31 -9.64 4.97 8.91
N GLU A 32 -8.40 4.53 8.66
CA GLU A 32 -7.45 4.35 9.74
C GLU A 32 -7.11 5.67 10.45
N HIS A 33 -6.53 5.56 11.64
CA HIS A 33 -6.06 6.71 12.40
C HIS A 33 -4.84 7.39 11.74
N PHE A 34 -3.91 6.61 11.20
CA PHE A 34 -2.72 7.16 10.54
C PHE A 34 -3.10 7.99 9.31
N TYR A 35 -2.55 9.19 9.22
CA TYR A 35 -2.58 9.99 8.00
C TYR A 35 -1.23 10.70 7.82
N LEU A 36 -0.85 10.96 6.58
CA LEU A 36 0.28 11.82 6.22
C LEU A 36 -0.11 12.65 4.99
N PHE A 37 0.10 13.96 5.07
CA PHE A 37 -0.10 14.87 3.95
C PHE A 37 1.19 15.65 3.68
N VAL A 38 1.79 15.44 2.51
CA VAL A 38 3.00 16.16 2.10
C VAL A 38 2.64 17.14 0.98
N ILE A 39 3.02 18.40 1.15
CA ILE A 39 2.77 19.49 0.21
C ILE A 39 4.14 20.00 -0.27
N GLN A 40 4.32 20.06 -1.59
CA GLN A 40 5.47 20.75 -2.15
C GLN A 40 5.14 22.24 -2.29
N GLY A 41 5.94 23.11 -1.71
CA GLY A 41 5.71 24.55 -1.82
C GLY A 41 6.45 25.38 -0.79
N PRO A 42 6.28 26.72 -0.84
CA PRO A 42 6.95 27.61 0.10
C PRO A 42 6.45 27.39 1.53
N LYS A 43 7.35 27.57 2.51
CA LYS A 43 7.02 27.40 3.94
C LYS A 43 5.88 28.32 4.41
N SER A 44 5.63 29.43 3.70
CA SER A 44 4.51 30.35 3.96
C SER A 44 3.14 29.65 3.91
N LEU A 45 3.02 28.55 3.17
CA LEU A 45 1.80 27.75 3.11
C LEU A 45 1.37 27.22 4.49
N ALA A 46 2.32 27.00 5.43
CA ALA A 46 1.98 26.55 6.77
C ALA A 46 1.10 27.59 7.49
N THR A 47 1.46 28.86 7.37
CA THR A 47 0.73 29.98 7.97
C THR A 47 -0.55 30.28 7.20
N GLU A 48 -0.48 30.32 5.86
CA GLU A 48 -1.63 30.65 5.00
C GLU A 48 -2.78 29.66 5.16
N LEU A 49 -2.46 28.36 5.24
CA LEU A 49 -3.42 27.29 5.46
C LEU A 49 -3.68 26.99 6.95
N ARG A 50 -3.10 27.77 7.86
CA ARG A 50 -3.22 27.61 9.32
C ARG A 50 -2.83 26.23 9.84
N LEU A 51 -1.91 25.55 9.15
CA LEU A 51 -1.40 24.24 9.51
C LEU A 51 -0.48 24.30 10.73
N ASP A 52 0.14 25.46 10.97
CA ASP A 52 1.01 25.75 12.12
C ASP A 52 0.25 25.85 13.45
N LYS A 53 -1.10 25.91 13.42
CA LYS A 53 -1.93 26.09 14.62
C LYS A 53 -2.22 24.79 15.38
N TYR A 54 -1.96 23.65 14.76
CA TYR A 54 -2.33 22.34 15.30
C TYR A 54 -1.20 21.33 15.06
N PRO A 55 -1.07 20.30 15.92
CA PRO A 55 -0.07 19.24 15.76
C PRO A 55 -0.50 18.24 14.67
N LEU A 56 -0.64 18.71 13.42
CA LEU A 56 -1.07 17.88 12.29
C LEU A 56 0.11 17.16 11.65
N ASN A 57 -0.12 15.94 11.14
CA ASN A 57 0.88 15.22 10.35
C ASN A 57 0.91 15.71 8.90
N VAL A 58 1.25 17.00 8.73
CA VAL A 58 1.34 17.70 7.45
C VAL A 58 2.75 18.24 7.27
N LEU A 59 3.41 17.86 6.17
CA LEU A 59 4.77 18.28 5.86
C LEU A 59 4.76 19.23 4.66
N ILE A 60 5.44 20.37 4.79
CA ILE A 60 5.70 21.27 3.67
C ILE A 60 7.18 21.14 3.32
N VAL A 61 7.45 20.70 2.10
CA VAL A 61 8.79 20.32 1.64
C VAL A 61 9.13 21.00 0.31
N ASP A 62 10.41 21.12 0.01
CA ASP A 62 10.87 21.70 -1.25
C ASP A 62 10.80 20.68 -2.40
N ASP A 63 11.02 19.39 -2.11
CA ASP A 63 10.88 18.28 -3.07
C ASP A 63 10.00 17.15 -2.50
N ILE A 64 8.91 16.84 -3.20
CA ILE A 64 7.99 15.75 -2.82
C ILE A 64 8.36 14.39 -3.40
N LYS A 65 9.29 14.33 -4.37
CA LYS A 65 9.59 13.11 -5.14
C LYS A 65 9.95 11.93 -4.22
N PRO A 66 10.83 12.06 -3.21
CA PRO A 66 11.20 10.92 -2.34
C PRO A 66 10.00 10.32 -1.61
N TYR A 67 9.12 11.17 -1.08
CA TYR A 67 7.91 10.76 -0.37
C TYR A 67 6.92 10.04 -1.30
N LYS A 68 6.75 10.55 -2.52
CA LYS A 68 5.85 9.97 -3.50
C LYS A 68 6.39 8.62 -3.99
N GLU A 69 7.67 8.54 -4.31
CA GLU A 69 8.33 7.33 -4.79
C GLU A 69 8.26 6.20 -3.76
N ARG A 70 8.69 6.46 -2.52
CA ARG A 70 8.60 5.51 -1.40
C ARG A 70 7.18 4.99 -1.19
N LYS A 71 6.18 5.88 -1.18
CA LYS A 71 4.76 5.50 -0.98
C LYS A 71 4.20 4.70 -2.16
N VAL A 72 4.50 5.10 -3.39
CA VAL A 72 3.99 4.43 -4.60
C VAL A 72 4.63 3.05 -4.76
N ALA A 73 5.93 2.93 -4.51
CA ALA A 73 6.63 1.67 -4.63
C ALA A 73 6.25 0.70 -3.50
N ILE A 74 6.40 1.10 -2.23
CA ILE A 74 6.21 0.18 -1.10
C ILE A 74 4.72 -0.04 -0.82
N LEU A 75 3.96 0.99 -0.44
CA LEU A 75 2.58 0.79 -0.02
C LEU A 75 1.66 0.46 -1.19
N ASN A 76 1.67 1.29 -2.25
CA ASN A 76 0.77 1.04 -3.36
C ASN A 76 1.22 -0.19 -4.16
N GLY A 77 2.52 -0.46 -4.27
CA GLY A 77 3.05 -1.67 -4.89
C GLY A 77 2.65 -2.91 -4.12
N ALA A 78 2.87 -2.96 -2.80
CA ALA A 78 2.47 -4.10 -1.97
C ALA A 78 0.97 -4.42 -2.10
N HIS A 79 0.08 -3.42 -2.02
CA HIS A 79 -1.35 -3.62 -2.28
C HIS A 79 -1.63 -4.19 -3.67
N THR A 80 -0.91 -3.72 -4.69
CA THR A 80 -1.15 -4.14 -6.09
C THR A 80 -0.66 -5.57 -6.33
N ALA A 81 0.44 -5.97 -5.69
CA ALA A 81 0.96 -7.34 -5.74
C ALA A 81 0.10 -8.33 -4.94
N LEU A 82 -0.37 -7.91 -3.76
CA LEU A 82 -1.16 -8.72 -2.83
C LEU A 82 -2.51 -9.18 -3.41
N VAL A 83 -3.26 -8.24 -3.99
CA VAL A 83 -4.68 -8.43 -4.37
C VAL A 83 -4.94 -9.67 -5.22
N PRO A 84 -4.29 -9.89 -6.39
CA PRO A 84 -4.62 -11.04 -7.22
C PRO A 84 -4.30 -12.38 -6.55
N VAL A 85 -3.28 -12.40 -5.69
CA VAL A 85 -2.80 -13.61 -5.02
C VAL A 85 -3.69 -13.97 -3.83
N ALA A 86 -4.02 -13.00 -2.97
CA ALA A 86 -4.96 -13.21 -1.87
C ALA A 86 -6.39 -13.51 -2.35
N PHE A 87 -6.84 -12.86 -3.42
CA PHE A 87 -8.17 -13.11 -3.97
C PHE A 87 -8.30 -14.53 -4.53
N GLN A 88 -7.27 -15.05 -5.22
CA GLN A 88 -7.28 -16.46 -5.67
C GLN A 88 -7.21 -17.45 -4.50
N ALA A 89 -6.59 -17.08 -3.38
CA ALA A 89 -6.59 -17.86 -2.15
C ALA A 89 -7.93 -17.82 -1.38
N GLY A 90 -8.96 -17.17 -1.92
CA GLY A 90 -10.29 -17.09 -1.29
C GLY A 90 -10.39 -16.12 -0.11
N LEU A 91 -9.48 -15.14 -0.02
CA LEU A 91 -9.51 -14.09 0.99
C LEU A 91 -10.18 -12.83 0.42
N ASP A 92 -10.86 -12.07 1.26
CA ASP A 92 -11.65 -10.90 0.85
C ASP A 92 -11.03 -9.57 1.30
N THR A 93 -10.23 -9.59 2.36
CA THR A 93 -9.63 -8.36 2.92
C THR A 93 -8.10 -8.41 3.01
N VAL A 94 -7.48 -7.23 3.02
CA VAL A 94 -6.04 -7.09 3.28
C VAL A 94 -5.68 -7.63 4.67
N GLY A 95 -6.54 -7.46 5.67
CA GLY A 95 -6.30 -7.98 7.02
C GLY A 95 -6.21 -9.50 7.07
N GLU A 96 -7.15 -10.20 6.40
CA GLU A 96 -7.11 -11.65 6.23
C GLU A 96 -5.85 -12.10 5.50
N ALA A 97 -5.50 -11.42 4.40
CA ALA A 97 -4.30 -11.69 3.63
C ALA A 97 -3.01 -11.55 4.46
N MET A 98 -2.93 -10.58 5.35
CA MET A 98 -1.76 -10.41 6.23
C MET A 98 -1.75 -11.37 7.44
N ASN A 99 -2.87 -12.04 7.73
CA ASN A 99 -2.98 -13.08 8.75
C ASN A 99 -2.71 -14.49 8.19
N ASP A 100 -2.78 -14.68 6.87
CA ASP A 100 -2.29 -15.90 6.22
C ASP A 100 -0.76 -15.86 6.09
N ALA A 101 -0.08 -16.89 6.62
CA ALA A 101 1.37 -16.92 6.70
C ALA A 101 2.07 -16.95 5.32
N GLU A 102 1.48 -17.64 4.33
CA GLU A 102 2.08 -17.76 3.00
C GLU A 102 1.91 -16.46 2.20
N ILE A 103 0.72 -15.87 2.28
CA ILE A 103 0.42 -14.57 1.64
C ILE A 103 1.23 -13.45 2.27
N CYS A 104 1.34 -13.44 3.60
CA CYS A 104 2.17 -12.49 4.32
C CYS A 104 3.64 -12.59 3.90
N ALA A 105 4.20 -13.81 3.86
CA ALA A 105 5.58 -14.04 3.44
C ALA A 105 5.82 -13.59 1.99
N PHE A 106 4.83 -13.80 1.11
CA PHE A 106 4.85 -13.29 -0.26
C PHE A 106 4.95 -11.75 -0.32
N VAL A 107 4.14 -11.04 0.47
CA VAL A 107 4.16 -9.56 0.50
C VAL A 107 5.49 -9.05 1.05
N GLU A 108 5.98 -9.66 2.12
CA GLU A 108 7.26 -9.28 2.73
C GLU A 108 8.43 -9.49 1.75
N LYS A 109 8.48 -10.63 1.05
CA LYS A 109 9.49 -10.86 -0.01
C LYS A 109 9.42 -9.83 -1.12
N ALA A 110 8.21 -9.57 -1.66
CA ALA A 110 8.04 -8.55 -2.70
C ALA A 110 8.55 -7.17 -2.24
N ILE A 111 8.30 -6.79 -0.98
CA ILE A 111 8.78 -5.51 -0.43
C ILE A 111 10.31 -5.52 -0.25
N TYR A 112 10.85 -6.47 0.49
CA TYR A 112 12.24 -6.43 0.96
C TYR A 112 13.27 -6.94 -0.06
N GLU A 113 12.89 -7.90 -0.91
CA GLU A 113 13.80 -8.51 -1.89
C GLU A 113 13.69 -7.87 -3.28
N GLU A 114 12.53 -7.31 -3.64
CA GLU A 114 12.30 -6.80 -5.00
C GLU A 114 12.13 -5.28 -5.05
N ILE A 115 11.31 -4.68 -4.17
CA ILE A 115 11.00 -3.25 -4.22
C ILE A 115 12.09 -2.39 -3.55
N ILE A 116 12.47 -2.68 -2.31
CA ILE A 116 13.46 -1.87 -1.59
C ILE A 116 14.82 -1.79 -2.33
N PRO A 117 15.39 -2.89 -2.88
CA PRO A 117 16.71 -2.85 -3.51
C PRO A 117 16.79 -2.01 -4.80
N VAL A 118 15.67 -1.73 -5.45
CA VAL A 118 15.66 -0.96 -6.70
C VAL A 118 15.48 0.54 -6.48
N LEU A 119 14.99 0.96 -5.32
CA LEU A 119 14.81 2.38 -4.96
C LEU A 119 16.13 3.07 -4.62
N ASP A 120 16.25 4.33 -5.05
CA ASP A 120 17.41 5.19 -4.76
C ASP A 120 17.13 6.08 -3.54
N LEU A 121 16.88 5.45 -2.39
CA LEU A 121 16.56 6.11 -1.11
C LEU A 121 17.28 5.40 0.05
N PRO A 122 17.52 6.07 1.20
CA PRO A 122 18.15 5.45 2.35
C PRO A 122 17.41 4.19 2.80
N ARG A 123 18.16 3.08 2.91
CA ARG A 123 17.59 1.75 3.14
C ARG A 123 16.86 1.64 4.48
N ASP A 124 17.42 2.23 5.53
CA ASP A 124 16.83 2.31 6.86
C ASP A 124 15.47 3.03 6.85
N GLU A 125 15.35 4.12 6.08
CA GLU A 125 14.07 4.81 5.90
C GLU A 125 13.03 3.96 5.15
N LEU A 126 13.48 3.20 4.14
CA LEU A 126 12.61 2.32 3.35
C LEU A 126 12.11 1.13 4.20
N GLU A 127 12.99 0.51 4.97
CA GLU A 127 12.66 -0.63 5.84
C GLU A 127 11.74 -0.21 7.00
N SER A 128 11.99 0.96 7.61
CA SER A 128 11.11 1.56 8.61
C SER A 128 9.72 1.85 8.04
N PHE A 129 9.65 2.44 6.84
CA PHE A 129 8.38 2.69 6.15
C PHE A 129 7.65 1.39 5.78
N ALA A 130 8.36 0.38 5.30
CA ALA A 130 7.81 -0.95 5.00
C ALA A 130 7.20 -1.61 6.24
N SER A 131 7.91 -1.59 7.38
CA SER A 131 7.41 -2.11 8.64
C SER A 131 6.13 -1.37 9.11
N ALA A 132 6.12 -0.04 9.00
CA ALA A 132 4.92 0.75 9.32
C ALA A 132 3.74 0.42 8.39
N VAL A 133 4.00 0.16 7.11
CA VAL A 133 2.99 -0.21 6.12
C VAL A 133 2.41 -1.60 6.42
N THR A 134 3.24 -2.61 6.64
CA THR A 134 2.77 -3.97 6.93
C THR A 134 2.06 -4.06 8.28
N GLY A 135 2.46 -3.26 9.27
CA GLY A 135 1.73 -3.10 10.53
C GLY A 135 0.33 -2.52 10.31
N ARG A 136 0.18 -1.53 9.41
CA ARG A 136 -1.12 -0.92 9.08
C ARG A 136 -2.02 -1.82 8.25
N PHE A 137 -1.46 -2.71 7.43
CA PHE A 137 -2.24 -3.72 6.71
C PHE A 137 -2.89 -4.74 7.67
N ARG A 138 -2.31 -4.94 8.85
CA ARG A 138 -2.83 -5.79 9.92
C ARG A 138 -3.78 -5.07 10.89
N ASN A 139 -4.21 -3.85 10.57
CA ASN A 139 -5.11 -3.09 11.45
C ASN A 139 -6.49 -3.79 11.55
N PRO A 140 -6.87 -4.30 12.75
CA PRO A 140 -8.10 -5.08 12.92
C PRO A 140 -9.38 -4.21 12.89
N TYR A 141 -9.24 -2.89 12.95
CA TYR A 141 -10.36 -1.95 13.01
C TYR A 141 -10.81 -1.45 11.63
N ILE A 142 -10.19 -1.92 10.55
CA ILE A 142 -10.57 -1.55 9.19
C ILE A 142 -10.71 -2.79 8.30
N LYS A 143 -11.77 -2.84 7.49
CA LYS A 143 -12.00 -3.90 6.51
C LYS A 143 -11.63 -3.42 5.12
N HIS A 144 -10.34 -3.48 4.79
CA HIS A 144 -9.86 -3.03 3.48
C HIS A 144 -10.06 -4.12 2.42
N GLN A 145 -11.18 -4.01 1.70
CA GLN A 145 -11.62 -4.99 0.71
C GLN A 145 -10.65 -5.10 -0.48
N LEU A 146 -10.24 -6.32 -0.83
CA LEU A 146 -9.34 -6.57 -1.97
C LEU A 146 -9.96 -6.09 -3.28
N LEU A 147 -11.26 -6.28 -3.47
CA LEU A 147 -11.97 -5.84 -4.68
C LEU A 147 -11.97 -4.32 -4.86
N SER A 148 -12.08 -3.55 -3.76
CA SER A 148 -11.94 -2.08 -3.80
C SER A 148 -10.54 -1.66 -4.28
N ILE A 149 -9.52 -2.44 -3.94
CA ILE A 149 -8.14 -2.22 -4.39
C ILE A 149 -7.93 -2.71 -5.82
N ALA A 150 -8.63 -3.75 -6.27
CA ALA A 150 -8.52 -4.33 -7.60
C ALA A 150 -8.97 -3.38 -8.73
N LEU A 151 -9.87 -2.44 -8.43
CA LEU A 151 -10.35 -1.45 -9.39
C LEU A 151 -9.20 -0.74 -10.12
N ASN A 152 -9.24 -0.68 -11.45
CA ASN A 152 -8.16 -0.14 -12.29
C ASN A 152 -6.81 -0.89 -12.15
N GLY A 153 -6.85 -2.20 -11.89
CA GLY A 153 -5.69 -3.05 -11.62
C GLY A 153 -4.55 -2.94 -12.64
N MET A 154 -4.85 -2.93 -13.94
CA MET A 154 -3.81 -2.82 -14.98
C MET A 154 -3.10 -1.45 -14.98
N THR A 155 -3.84 -0.36 -14.78
CA THR A 155 -3.28 0.98 -14.62
C THR A 155 -2.41 1.07 -13.38
N LYS A 156 -2.86 0.46 -12.26
CA LYS A 156 -2.11 0.35 -11.02
C LYS A 156 -0.82 -0.46 -11.22
N PHE A 157 -0.88 -1.61 -11.88
CA PHE A 157 0.28 -2.44 -12.21
C PHE A 157 1.32 -1.64 -13.01
N ARG A 158 0.90 -1.00 -14.11
CA ARG A 158 1.78 -0.21 -14.99
C ARG A 158 2.49 0.92 -14.25
N THR A 159 1.86 1.51 -13.25
CA THR A 159 2.38 2.69 -12.54
C THR A 159 3.11 2.36 -11.24
N ARG A 160 2.82 1.20 -10.61
CA ARG A 160 3.32 0.85 -9.27
C ARG A 160 4.31 -0.30 -9.27
N ILE A 161 4.13 -1.27 -10.18
CA ILE A 161 4.89 -2.52 -10.20
C ILE A 161 5.87 -2.55 -11.37
N LEU A 162 5.39 -2.27 -12.59
CA LEU A 162 6.20 -2.36 -13.81
C LEU A 162 7.51 -1.54 -13.77
N PRO A 163 7.56 -0.31 -13.22
CA PRO A 163 8.80 0.44 -13.14
C PRO A 163 9.87 -0.26 -12.28
N GLN A 164 9.45 -0.87 -11.17
CA GLN A 164 10.34 -1.57 -10.24
C GLN A 164 10.91 -2.84 -10.88
N LEU A 165 10.07 -3.56 -11.64
CA LEU A 165 10.52 -4.71 -12.42
C LEU A 165 11.60 -4.36 -13.42
N LEU A 166 11.36 -3.32 -14.23
CA LEU A 166 12.30 -2.88 -15.24
C LEU A 166 13.61 -2.41 -14.61
N ALA A 167 13.55 -1.72 -13.48
CA ALA A 167 14.73 -1.30 -12.72
C ALA A 167 15.53 -2.48 -12.17
N GLY A 168 14.86 -3.49 -11.60
CA GLY A 168 15.48 -4.73 -11.13
C GLY A 168 16.18 -5.49 -12.26
N HIS A 169 15.53 -5.59 -13.42
CA HIS A 169 16.09 -6.22 -14.62
C HIS A 169 17.39 -5.57 -15.09
N VAL A 170 17.45 -4.24 -15.06
CA VAL A 170 18.65 -3.49 -15.43
C VAL A 170 19.77 -3.68 -14.40
N LYS A 171 19.46 -3.67 -13.09
CA LYS A 171 20.47 -3.85 -12.03
C LYS A 171 21.08 -5.25 -12.02
N GLU A 172 20.31 -6.30 -12.33
CA GLU A 172 20.81 -7.69 -12.31
C GLU A 172 21.61 -8.12 -13.56
N GLY A 173 21.66 -7.29 -14.61
CA GLY A 173 22.44 -7.61 -15.82
C GLY A 173 21.96 -8.81 -16.65
N LYS A 174 20.82 -9.42 -16.31
CA LYS A 174 20.28 -10.60 -17.01
C LYS A 174 19.51 -10.19 -18.27
N ARG A 175 20.17 -10.21 -19.43
CA ARG A 175 19.48 -10.33 -20.73
C ARG A 175 18.89 -11.73 -20.84
N HIS A 176 17.60 -11.83 -21.12
CA HIS A 176 16.87 -13.09 -21.30
C HIS A 176 17.55 -13.99 -22.33
N THR A 177 18.20 -15.07 -21.88
CA THR A 177 18.44 -16.26 -22.70
C THR A 177 17.29 -17.24 -22.44
N SER A 178 16.62 -17.65 -23.50
CA SER A 178 15.56 -18.67 -23.58
C SER A 178 15.48 -19.63 -22.39
N GLY A 179 14.54 -19.37 -21.47
CA GLY A 179 14.34 -20.17 -20.26
C GLY A 179 13.61 -19.36 -19.19
N ALA A 180 12.30 -19.15 -19.40
CA ALA A 180 11.29 -18.55 -18.52
C ALA A 180 11.73 -17.35 -17.64
N PRO A 181 11.43 -16.12 -18.07
CA PRO A 181 11.65 -14.97 -17.25
C PRO A 181 10.33 -14.26 -16.95
N TYR A 182 9.59 -14.81 -16.01
CA TYR A 182 8.59 -14.03 -15.31
C TYR A 182 9.24 -13.51 -14.04
N PHE A 183 8.83 -12.32 -13.62
CA PHE A 183 8.84 -11.88 -12.22
C PHE A 183 9.11 -13.08 -11.29
N ARG A 184 10.28 -13.13 -10.60
CA ARG A 184 10.37 -14.03 -9.45
C ARG A 184 9.53 -13.37 -8.38
N ILE A 185 8.20 -13.43 -8.51
CA ILE A 185 7.36 -13.16 -7.35
C ILE A 185 7.64 -14.36 -6.44
N SER A 186 8.70 -14.25 -5.63
CA SER A 186 9.29 -15.40 -4.96
C SER A 186 8.26 -15.95 -3.98
N GLY A 187 7.68 -17.11 -4.33
CA GLY A 187 6.60 -17.72 -3.55
C GLY A 187 5.19 -17.59 -4.14
N ILE A 188 4.98 -16.95 -5.30
CA ILE A 188 3.66 -16.99 -5.96
C ILE A 188 3.28 -18.42 -6.33
N ASP A 189 4.24 -19.24 -6.77
CA ASP A 189 4.00 -20.65 -7.11
C ASP A 189 3.55 -21.46 -5.88
N CYS A 190 4.09 -21.13 -4.69
CA CYS A 190 3.65 -21.71 -3.42
C CYS A 190 2.18 -21.40 -3.16
N VAL A 191 1.80 -20.12 -3.30
CA VAL A 191 0.41 -19.70 -3.08
C VAL A 191 -0.53 -20.26 -4.15
N LEU A 192 -0.15 -20.20 -5.43
CA LEU A 192 -0.99 -20.66 -6.53
C LEU A 192 -1.22 -22.18 -6.49
N SER A 193 -0.28 -22.95 -5.95
CA SER A 193 -0.47 -24.40 -5.76
C SER A 193 -1.59 -24.77 -4.79
N ARG A 194 -1.97 -23.87 -3.87
CA ARG A 194 -3.15 -24.03 -2.99
C ARG A 194 -4.47 -23.70 -3.67
N CYS A 195 -4.44 -22.94 -4.76
CA CYS A 195 -5.63 -22.44 -5.44
C CYS A 195 -6.15 -23.42 -6.51
N ALA A 196 -5.42 -24.51 -6.76
CA ALA A 196 -5.68 -25.51 -7.80
C ALA A 196 -6.40 -26.76 -7.29
#